data_AF-A0A356PGW5-F1
#
_entry.id   AF-A0A356PGW5-F1
#
_cell.length_a   1.000
_cell.length_b   1.000
_cell.length_c   1.000
_cell.angle_alpha   90.00
_cell.angle_beta   90.00
_cell.angle_gamma   90.00
#
_symmetry.space_group_name_H-M   'P 1'
#
loop_
_entity.id
_entity.type
_entity.pdbx_description
1 polymer ?
#
loop_
_entity_poly.entity_id
_entity_poly.type
_entity_poly.pdbx_seq_one_letter_code
_entity_poly.pdbx_strand_id
1 'polypeptide(L)'
;GTWGNISCRVPGTDYIAITPSGMSYDLLVPEDIVVLEMEGEIVSGTRKPSVEVPLHLAIYAARADIQAIVHTHSAYATAMAVARKEIPGSVEDLVQIVGGNVRVNEYALPGTKQLGINTVKAMEGRNAVLLANHGMLGAGRNLEEAFRVCQVVEKSAQVTLLAQLMGGVVELSQEDIHGMRSYYLQGYGQDQDNGQDG
;
A
#
# COMPACT_ATOMS: atom_id res chain seq x y z
N GLY A 1 -2.85 -11.05 14.24
CA GLY A 1 -1.70 -10.40 14.93
C GLY A 1 -2.02 -8.93 15.14
N THR A 2 -1.18 -8.19 15.85
CA THR A 2 -1.37 -6.74 16.11
C THR A 2 -0.47 -5.84 15.24
N TRP A 3 0.21 -6.46 14.26
CA TRP A 3 1.15 -5.81 13.35
C TRP A 3 0.44 -5.37 12.07
N GLY A 4 0.94 -4.30 11.44
CA GLY A 4 0.26 -3.61 10.35
C GLY A 4 -0.71 -2.53 10.85
N ASN A 5 -1.14 -1.65 9.96
CA ASN A 5 -2.07 -0.57 10.25
C ASN A 5 -2.76 -0.11 8.97
N ILE A 6 -3.93 0.50 9.13
CA ILE A 6 -4.80 0.94 8.04
C ILE A 6 -5.19 2.38 8.27
N SER A 7 -5.20 3.18 7.20
CA SER A 7 -5.78 4.53 7.25
C SER A 7 -6.55 4.88 5.98
N CYS A 8 -7.44 5.85 6.10
CA CYS A 8 -8.08 6.51 4.99
C CYS A 8 -8.30 8.00 5.26
N ARG A 9 -8.43 8.79 4.18
CA ARG A 9 -8.93 10.16 4.25
C ARG A 9 -10.41 10.14 4.62
N VAL A 10 -10.82 11.03 5.50
CA VAL A 10 -12.23 11.22 5.85
C VAL A 10 -12.90 12.05 4.73
N PRO A 11 -13.94 11.52 4.05
CA PRO A 11 -14.57 12.19 2.91
C PRO A 11 -15.00 13.63 3.20
N GLY A 12 -14.64 14.56 2.31
CA GLY A 12 -15.01 15.97 2.44
C GLY A 12 -14.17 16.78 3.44
N THR A 13 -13.09 16.20 3.98
CA THR A 13 -12.18 16.86 4.93
C THR A 13 -10.72 16.54 4.61
N ASP A 14 -9.79 17.24 5.28
CA ASP A 14 -8.36 16.90 5.25
C ASP A 14 -7.93 15.92 6.36
N TYR A 15 -8.89 15.38 7.12
CA TYR A 15 -8.60 14.48 8.23
C TYR A 15 -8.28 13.06 7.78
N ILE A 16 -7.46 12.38 8.58
CA ILE A 16 -7.04 10.99 8.38
C ILE A 16 -7.59 10.12 9.50
N ALA A 17 -8.39 9.12 9.17
CA ALA A 17 -8.77 8.06 10.09
C ALA A 17 -7.71 6.95 10.07
N ILE A 18 -7.24 6.50 11.23
CA ILE A 18 -6.20 5.47 11.35
C ILE A 18 -6.49 4.49 12.49
N THR A 19 -6.08 3.23 12.30
CA THR A 19 -6.17 2.19 13.33
C THR A 19 -5.34 2.53 14.58
N PRO A 20 -5.80 2.13 15.78
CA PRO A 20 -5.06 2.32 17.02
C PRO A 20 -3.83 1.42 17.10
N SER A 21 -2.90 1.75 17.99
CA SER A 21 -1.69 0.96 18.22
C SER A 21 -1.96 -0.30 19.05
N GLY A 22 -1.38 -1.43 18.64
CA GLY A 22 -1.25 -2.64 19.46
C GLY A 22 -2.56 -3.40 19.72
N MET A 23 -3.61 -3.14 18.94
CA MET A 23 -4.91 -3.81 19.09
C MET A 23 -5.07 -4.94 18.08
N SER A 24 -5.75 -6.02 18.48
CA SER A 24 -6.12 -7.08 17.54
C SER A 24 -7.23 -6.60 16.63
N TYR A 25 -7.13 -6.88 15.32
CA TYR A 25 -8.18 -6.55 14.36
C TYR A 25 -9.52 -7.21 14.68
N ASP A 26 -9.52 -8.40 15.29
CA ASP A 26 -10.75 -9.13 15.66
C ASP A 26 -11.54 -8.45 16.80
N LEU A 27 -10.91 -7.54 17.55
CA LEU A 27 -11.51 -6.82 18.68
C LEU A 27 -11.81 -5.36 18.35
N LEU A 28 -11.41 -4.91 17.17
CA LEU A 28 -11.46 -3.52 16.78
C LEU A 28 -12.89 -3.12 16.43
N VAL A 29 -13.41 -2.11 17.12
CA VAL A 29 -14.72 -1.51 16.82
C VAL A 29 -14.54 -0.11 16.22
N PRO A 30 -15.56 0.45 15.53
CA PRO A 30 -15.47 1.78 14.93
C PRO A 30 -15.04 2.88 15.93
N GLU A 31 -15.43 2.77 17.19
CA GLU A 31 -15.09 3.73 18.26
C GLU A 31 -13.61 3.73 18.65
N ASP A 32 -12.85 2.69 18.26
CA ASP A 32 -11.41 2.61 18.51
C ASP A 32 -10.58 3.35 17.45
N ILE A 33 -11.19 3.76 16.33
CA ILE A 33 -10.51 4.50 15.26
C ILE A 33 -10.14 5.90 15.74
N VAL A 34 -8.92 6.32 15.42
CA VAL A 34 -8.40 7.64 15.76
C VAL A 34 -8.41 8.52 14.51
N VAL A 35 -8.90 9.75 14.62
CA VAL A 35 -8.94 10.73 13.54
C VAL A 35 -7.92 11.82 13.82
N LEU A 36 -7.08 12.10 12.83
CA LEU A 36 -5.95 13.02 12.91
C LEU A 36 -6.07 14.14 11.88
N GLU A 37 -5.51 15.30 12.21
CA GLU A 37 -5.11 16.32 11.23
C GLU A 37 -3.86 15.89 10.45
N MET A 38 -3.56 16.58 9.34
CA MET A 38 -2.39 16.29 8.50
C MET A 38 -1.06 16.54 9.23
N GLU A 39 -1.10 17.35 10.28
CA GLU A 39 -0.01 17.64 11.20
C GLU A 39 0.20 16.52 12.24
N GLY A 40 -0.76 15.60 12.37
CA GLY A 40 -0.74 14.46 13.28
C GLY A 40 -1.42 14.68 14.63
N GLU A 41 -2.06 15.83 14.82
CA GLU A 41 -2.84 16.13 16.03
C GLU A 41 -4.17 15.35 16.03
N ILE A 42 -4.57 14.85 17.20
CA ILE A 42 -5.80 14.05 17.35
C ILE A 42 -7.01 14.98 17.37
N VAL A 43 -7.90 14.80 16.39
CA VAL A 43 -9.19 15.50 16.29
C VAL A 43 -10.30 14.72 17.00
N SER A 44 -10.27 13.39 16.90
CA SER A 44 -11.27 12.50 17.51
C SER A 44 -10.70 11.12 17.82
N GLY A 45 -11.29 10.44 18.80
CA GLY A 45 -10.86 9.13 19.28
C GLY A 45 -10.15 9.22 20.64
N THR A 46 -10.25 8.14 21.42
CA THR A 46 -9.65 8.06 22.77
C THR A 46 -8.44 7.12 22.84
N ARG A 47 -8.22 6.36 21.76
CA ARG A 47 -7.11 5.41 21.66
C ARG A 47 -5.82 6.10 21.26
N LYS A 48 -4.70 5.47 21.60
CA LYS A 48 -3.41 5.84 21.05
C LYS A 48 -3.35 5.41 19.57
N PRO A 49 -3.10 6.32 18.61
CA PRO A 49 -3.02 5.95 17.19
C PRO A 49 -1.80 5.06 16.94
N SER A 50 -1.77 4.41 15.77
CA SER A 50 -0.60 3.65 15.31
C SER A 50 0.70 4.44 15.49
N VAL A 51 1.79 3.75 15.84
CA VAL A 51 3.12 4.38 15.89
C VAL A 51 3.61 4.82 14.51
N GLU A 52 2.98 4.33 13.43
CA GLU A 52 3.35 4.63 12.05
C GLU A 52 2.56 5.77 11.42
N VAL A 53 1.86 6.58 12.22
CA VAL A 53 1.25 7.85 11.75
C VAL A 53 2.21 8.68 10.88
N PRO A 54 3.50 8.88 11.23
CA PRO A 54 4.41 9.65 10.39
C PRO A 54 4.64 9.07 8.99
N LEU A 55 4.56 7.74 8.83
CA LEU A 55 4.65 7.07 7.53
C LEU A 55 3.43 7.39 6.67
N HIS A 56 2.23 7.25 7.24
CA HIS A 56 0.97 7.50 6.53
C HIS A 56 0.83 8.96 6.12
N LEU A 57 1.08 9.90 7.05
CA LEU A 57 0.99 11.33 6.78
C LEU A 57 1.98 11.79 5.70
N ALA A 58 3.21 11.25 5.68
CA ALA A 58 4.18 11.56 4.65
C ALA A 58 3.69 11.17 3.24
N ILE A 59 3.03 10.02 3.12
CA ILE A 59 2.47 9.55 1.85
C ILE A 59 1.27 10.42 1.43
N TYR A 60 0.34 10.68 2.35
CA TYR A 60 -0.81 11.53 2.06
C TYR A 60 -0.42 12.95 1.66
N ALA A 61 0.61 13.52 2.28
CA ALA A 61 1.14 14.83 1.93
C ALA A 61 1.80 14.85 0.54
N ALA A 62 2.47 13.76 0.14
CA ALA A 62 3.18 13.67 -1.14
C ALA A 62 2.28 13.28 -2.32
N ARG A 63 1.15 12.60 -2.08
CA ARG A 63 0.29 12.00 -3.12
C ARG A 63 -1.19 12.26 -2.83
N ALA A 64 -1.75 13.29 -3.45
CA ALA A 64 -3.16 13.66 -3.31
C ALA A 64 -4.13 12.62 -3.91
N ASP A 65 -3.67 11.81 -4.87
CA ASP A 65 -4.45 10.73 -5.48
C ASP A 65 -4.64 9.51 -4.55
N ILE A 66 -3.85 9.43 -3.47
CA ILE A 66 -3.98 8.37 -2.46
C ILE A 66 -5.01 8.77 -1.41
N GLN A 67 -6.00 7.91 -1.23
CA GLN A 67 -7.10 8.09 -0.28
C GLN A 67 -7.08 7.03 0.82
N ALA A 68 -6.41 5.90 0.61
CA ALA A 68 -6.29 4.84 1.61
C ALA A 68 -4.91 4.17 1.53
N ILE A 69 -4.46 3.69 2.70
CA ILE A 69 -3.18 3.01 2.88
C ILE A 69 -3.42 1.77 3.76
N VAL A 70 -2.82 0.66 3.34
CA VAL A 70 -2.75 -0.58 4.11
C VAL A 70 -1.28 -0.96 4.26
N HIS A 71 -0.82 -1.08 5.50
CA HIS A 71 0.50 -1.59 5.83
C HIS A 71 0.38 -3.00 6.42
N THR A 72 1.16 -3.95 5.88
CA THR A 72 1.15 -5.33 6.33
C THR A 72 2.57 -5.89 6.50
N HIS A 73 2.69 -6.95 7.30
CA HIS A 73 3.92 -7.73 7.48
C HIS A 73 3.73 -9.11 6.82
N SER A 74 3.21 -9.14 5.59
CA SER A 74 2.94 -10.38 4.86
C SER A 74 4.23 -11.14 4.54
N ALA A 75 4.20 -12.47 4.56
CA ALA A 75 5.39 -13.29 4.70
C ALA A 75 6.36 -13.17 3.52
N TYR A 76 5.86 -13.26 2.29
CA TYR A 76 6.70 -13.24 1.09
C TYR A 76 7.19 -11.83 0.78
N ALA A 77 6.34 -10.81 0.91
CA ALA A 77 6.77 -9.42 0.75
C ALA A 77 7.82 -9.04 1.80
N THR A 78 7.65 -9.48 3.05
CA THR A 78 8.64 -9.27 4.11
C THR A 78 9.95 -9.99 3.81
N ALA A 79 9.92 -11.21 3.28
CA ALA A 79 11.12 -11.93 2.87
C ALA A 79 11.91 -11.15 1.80
N MET A 80 11.22 -10.61 0.79
CA MET A 80 11.83 -9.74 -0.23
C MET A 80 12.43 -8.47 0.39
N ALA A 81 11.70 -7.83 1.30
CA ALA A 81 12.13 -6.61 1.99
C ALA A 81 13.37 -6.83 2.88
N VAL A 82 13.42 -7.96 3.59
CA VAL A 82 14.58 -8.39 4.40
C VAL A 82 15.79 -8.64 3.48
N ALA A 83 15.59 -9.27 2.33
CA ALA A 83 16.65 -9.55 1.36
C ALA A 83 17.11 -8.33 0.54
N ARG A 84 16.46 -7.16 0.69
CA ARG A 84 16.68 -5.98 -0.15
C ARG A 84 16.51 -6.28 -1.64
N LYS A 85 15.53 -7.12 -1.96
CA LYS A 85 15.15 -7.45 -3.34
C LYS A 85 13.82 -6.83 -3.67
N GLU A 86 13.78 -6.10 -4.77
CA GLU A 86 12.52 -5.63 -5.33
C GLU A 86 11.70 -6.80 -5.90
N ILE A 87 10.40 -6.61 -5.99
CA ILE A 87 9.53 -7.52 -6.75
C ILE A 87 9.51 -7.02 -8.19
N PRO A 88 10.03 -7.79 -9.17
CA PRO A 88 10.11 -7.37 -10.56
C PRO A 88 8.73 -7.14 -11.20
N GLY A 89 8.67 -6.37 -12.28
CA GLY A 89 7.45 -6.15 -13.05
C GLY A 89 7.11 -7.34 -13.95
N SER A 90 6.96 -8.54 -13.38
CA SER A 90 6.88 -9.79 -14.13
C SER A 90 5.49 -10.41 -14.22
N VAL A 91 4.52 -9.90 -13.44
CA VAL A 91 3.15 -10.42 -13.40
C VAL A 91 2.16 -9.33 -13.80
N GLU A 92 1.22 -9.64 -14.69
CA GLU A 92 0.32 -8.68 -15.32
C GLU A 92 -0.51 -7.86 -14.31
N ASP A 93 -1.03 -8.50 -13.27
CA ASP A 93 -1.91 -7.85 -12.29
C ASP A 93 -1.13 -6.95 -11.34
N LEU A 94 0.10 -7.33 -10.99
CA LEU A 94 1.04 -6.47 -10.27
C LEU A 94 1.25 -5.17 -11.04
N VAL A 95 1.63 -5.27 -12.32
CA VAL A 95 2.03 -4.07 -13.08
C VAL A 95 0.83 -3.18 -13.41
N GLN A 96 -0.36 -3.76 -13.62
CA GLN A 96 -1.62 -3.01 -13.76
C GLN A 96 -1.98 -2.24 -12.48
N ILE A 97 -2.06 -2.94 -11.35
CA ILE A 97 -2.63 -2.41 -10.10
C ILE A 97 -1.61 -1.56 -9.34
N VAL A 98 -0.33 -1.97 -9.31
CA VAL A 98 0.74 -1.26 -8.61
C VAL A 98 1.40 -0.20 -9.49
N GLY A 99 1.43 -0.39 -10.82
CA GLY A 99 2.13 0.50 -11.75
C GLY A 99 3.58 0.10 -12.04
N GLY A 100 3.93 -1.18 -11.90
CA GLY A 100 5.25 -1.73 -12.25
C GLY A 100 5.85 -2.61 -11.14
N ASN A 101 7.18 -2.63 -11.06
CA ASN A 101 7.92 -3.28 -9.97
C ASN A 101 7.61 -2.67 -8.58
N VAL A 102 7.89 -3.42 -7.52
CA VAL A 102 7.79 -2.96 -6.12
C VAL A 102 9.18 -2.79 -5.53
N ARG A 103 9.61 -1.54 -5.36
CA ARG A 103 10.91 -1.20 -4.80
C ARG A 103 10.98 -1.41 -3.29
N VAL A 104 12.20 -1.61 -2.78
CA VAL A 104 12.50 -1.59 -1.35
C VAL A 104 13.00 -0.21 -0.96
N ASN A 105 12.44 0.39 0.10
CA ASN A 105 12.94 1.65 0.62
C ASN A 105 14.27 1.48 1.39
N GLU A 106 14.95 2.59 1.66
CA GLU A 106 16.07 2.61 2.60
C GLU A 106 15.56 2.38 4.03
N TYR A 107 16.30 1.60 4.81
CA TYR A 107 15.92 1.29 6.20
C TYR A 107 15.88 2.56 7.06
N ALA A 108 14.84 2.64 7.89
CA ALA A 108 14.72 3.58 8.98
C ALA A 108 13.84 2.94 10.07
N LEU A 109 13.96 3.43 11.31
CA LEU A 109 13.17 2.90 12.42
C LEU A 109 11.67 3.16 12.21
N PRO A 110 10.78 2.19 12.52
CA PRO A 110 9.34 2.39 12.52
C PRO A 110 8.91 3.60 13.36
N GLY A 111 7.91 4.33 12.87
CA GLY A 111 7.40 5.55 13.51
C GLY A 111 8.29 6.79 13.39
N THR A 112 9.39 6.74 12.63
CA THR A 112 10.21 7.93 12.34
C THR A 112 9.75 8.65 11.08
N LYS A 113 9.98 9.97 11.03
CA LYS A 113 9.79 10.76 9.80
C LYS A 113 10.68 10.28 8.65
N GLN A 114 11.88 9.78 8.97
CA GLN A 114 12.82 9.27 7.97
C GLN A 114 12.25 8.07 7.21
N LEU A 115 11.52 7.18 7.88
CA LEU A 115 10.84 6.06 7.21
C LEU A 115 9.81 6.57 6.19
N GLY A 116 9.05 7.62 6.54
CA GLY A 116 8.13 8.29 5.63
C GLY A 116 8.83 8.85 4.40
N ILE A 117 9.92 9.60 4.60
CA ILE A 117 10.73 10.19 3.50
C ILE A 117 11.26 9.11 2.56
N ASN A 118 11.88 8.07 3.11
CA ASN A 118 12.44 6.97 2.33
C ASN A 118 11.36 6.23 1.53
N THR A 119 10.18 6.06 2.15
CA THR A 119 9.02 5.42 1.53
C THR A 119 8.48 6.23 0.36
N VAL A 120 8.25 7.54 0.53
CA VAL A 120 7.74 8.40 -0.55
C VAL A 120 8.65 8.33 -1.78
N LYS A 121 9.98 8.40 -1.58
CA LYS A 121 10.97 8.25 -2.66
C LYS A 121 10.86 6.89 -3.36
N ALA A 122 10.79 5.80 -2.60
CA ALA A 122 10.71 4.45 -3.16
C ALA A 122 9.35 4.15 -3.82
N MET A 123 8.30 4.90 -3.51
CA MET A 123 6.94 4.72 -4.03
C MET A 123 6.62 5.65 -5.22
N GLU A 124 7.57 6.43 -5.72
CA GLU A 124 7.37 7.32 -6.87
C GLU A 124 6.80 6.57 -8.08
N GLY A 125 5.64 6.98 -8.60
CA GLY A 125 5.00 6.30 -9.73
C GLY A 125 4.55 4.85 -9.44
N ARG A 126 4.47 4.45 -8.18
CA ARG A 126 3.95 3.15 -7.72
C ARG A 126 2.85 3.36 -6.69
N ASN A 127 2.03 2.34 -6.51
CA ASN A 127 1.02 2.26 -5.45
C ASN A 127 1.46 1.33 -4.30
N ALA A 128 2.67 0.77 -4.34
CA ALA A 128 3.20 -0.08 -3.29
C ALA A 128 4.69 0.11 -3.08
N VAL A 129 5.16 -0.28 -1.90
CA VAL A 129 6.57 -0.27 -1.51
C VAL A 129 6.85 -1.43 -0.53
N LEU A 130 8.05 -1.99 -0.60
CA LEU A 130 8.60 -2.86 0.42
C LEU A 130 9.37 -2.03 1.46
N LEU A 131 9.11 -2.26 2.74
CA LEU A 131 9.78 -1.59 3.85
C LEU A 131 10.92 -2.46 4.33
N ALA A 132 12.16 -2.02 4.12
CA ALA A 132 13.38 -2.72 4.50
C ALA A 132 13.32 -3.34 5.91
N ASN A 133 13.53 -4.66 6.03
CA ASN A 133 13.47 -5.43 7.29
C ASN A 133 12.14 -5.31 8.08
N HIS A 134 11.06 -4.87 7.45
CA HIS A 134 9.85 -4.51 8.17
C HIS A 134 8.60 -5.18 7.57
N GLY A 135 8.28 -4.92 6.31
CA GLY A 135 7.04 -5.41 5.71
C GLY A 135 6.77 -4.75 4.36
N MET A 136 5.51 -4.44 4.07
CA MET A 136 5.11 -3.75 2.85
C MET A 136 3.99 -2.74 3.10
N LEU A 137 3.86 -1.76 2.22
CA LEU A 137 2.77 -0.78 2.26
C LEU A 137 2.14 -0.68 0.86
N GLY A 138 0.81 -0.75 0.82
CA GLY A 138 -0.02 -0.59 -0.37
C GLY A 138 -0.95 0.60 -0.23
N ALA A 139 -1.19 1.32 -1.32
CA ALA A 139 -2.00 2.53 -1.34
C ALA A 139 -2.97 2.53 -2.53
N GLY A 140 -4.11 3.21 -2.37
CA GLY A 140 -5.13 3.26 -3.41
C GLY A 140 -6.08 4.45 -3.28
N ARG A 141 -6.99 4.58 -4.26
CA ARG A 141 -8.06 5.60 -4.30
C ARG A 141 -9.19 5.33 -3.31
N ASN A 142 -9.19 4.13 -2.72
CA ASN A 142 -10.07 3.72 -1.63
C ASN A 142 -9.45 2.51 -0.90
N LEU A 143 -10.07 2.09 0.20
CA LEU A 143 -9.59 0.97 1.02
C LEU A 143 -9.55 -0.35 0.25
N GLU A 144 -10.53 -0.60 -0.63
CA GLU A 144 -10.58 -1.83 -1.43
C GLU A 144 -9.39 -1.93 -2.38
N GLU A 145 -9.05 -0.84 -3.07
CA GLU A 145 -7.89 -0.80 -3.96
C GLU A 145 -6.57 -0.91 -3.17
N ALA A 146 -6.44 -0.23 -2.03
CA ALA A 146 -5.25 -0.34 -1.19
C ALA A 146 -5.05 -1.78 -0.67
N PHE A 147 -6.14 -2.46 -0.30
CA PHE A 147 -6.10 -3.86 0.10
C PHE A 147 -5.74 -4.78 -1.08
N ARG A 148 -6.36 -4.57 -2.26
CA ARG A 148 -6.03 -5.33 -3.48
C ARG A 148 -4.57 -5.18 -3.85
N VAL A 149 -4.00 -3.98 -3.73
CA VAL A 149 -2.56 -3.74 -3.90
C VAL A 149 -1.74 -4.64 -2.99
N CYS A 150 -2.05 -4.72 -1.69
CA CYS A 150 -1.32 -5.62 -0.78
C CYS A 150 -1.43 -7.10 -1.19
N GLN A 151 -2.61 -7.54 -1.64
CA GLN A 151 -2.81 -8.93 -2.08
C GLN A 151 -1.95 -9.27 -3.30
N VAL A 152 -1.93 -8.41 -4.32
CA VAL A 152 -1.15 -8.67 -5.54
C VAL A 152 0.35 -8.58 -5.29
N VAL A 153 0.80 -7.72 -4.37
CA VAL A 153 2.20 -7.61 -3.96
C VAL A 153 2.64 -8.90 -3.26
N GLU A 154 1.87 -9.40 -2.29
CA GLU A 154 2.21 -10.64 -1.58
C GLU A 154 2.25 -11.84 -2.53
N LYS A 155 1.25 -11.97 -3.42
CA LYS A 155 1.22 -13.01 -4.45
C LYS A 155 2.44 -12.92 -5.35
N SER A 156 2.79 -11.72 -5.82
CA SER A 156 3.89 -11.52 -6.76
C SER A 156 5.25 -11.73 -6.11
N ALA A 157 5.40 -11.42 -4.82
CA ALA A 157 6.57 -11.79 -4.03
C ALA A 157 6.75 -13.31 -3.98
N GLN A 158 5.67 -14.06 -3.72
CA GLN A 158 5.70 -15.53 -3.73
C GLN A 158 6.09 -16.08 -5.10
N VAL A 159 5.46 -15.60 -6.17
CA VAL A 159 5.78 -16.01 -7.56
C VAL A 159 7.22 -15.70 -7.90
N THR A 160 7.73 -14.53 -7.53
CA THR A 160 9.13 -14.11 -7.78
C THR A 160 10.11 -15.06 -7.11
N LEU A 161 9.88 -15.43 -5.85
CA LEU A 161 10.73 -16.36 -5.12
C LEU A 161 10.72 -17.76 -5.77
N LEU A 162 9.56 -18.25 -6.18
CA LEU A 162 9.44 -19.55 -6.85
C LEU A 162 10.10 -19.54 -8.24
N ALA A 163 9.90 -18.49 -9.04
CA ALA A 163 10.54 -18.33 -10.34
C ALA A 163 12.07 -18.28 -10.23
N GLN A 164 12.60 -17.64 -9.18
CA GLN A 164 14.04 -17.63 -8.91
C GLN A 164 14.60 -19.05 -8.69
N LEU A 165 13.84 -19.96 -8.08
CA LEU A 165 14.23 -21.36 -7.93
C LEU A 165 14.18 -22.15 -9.25
N MET A 166 13.39 -21.69 -10.21
CA MET A 166 13.20 -22.34 -11.51
C MET A 166 14.15 -21.83 -12.62
N GLY A 167 15.04 -20.90 -12.31
CA GLY A 167 16.02 -20.37 -13.27
C GLY A 167 16.02 -18.85 -13.43
N GLY A 168 15.14 -18.14 -12.72
CA GLY A 168 15.10 -16.67 -12.71
C GLY A 168 13.76 -16.11 -13.17
N VAL A 169 13.64 -14.79 -13.05
CA VAL A 169 12.45 -14.04 -13.45
C VAL A 169 12.69 -13.39 -14.82
N VAL A 170 11.69 -13.46 -15.69
CA VAL A 170 11.63 -12.68 -16.93
C VAL A 170 10.63 -11.55 -16.72
N GLU A 171 11.08 -10.31 -16.85
CA GLU A 171 10.21 -9.14 -16.70
C GLU A 171 9.42 -8.84 -17.97
N LEU A 172 8.25 -8.24 -17.79
CA LEU A 172 7.47 -7.68 -18.88
C LEU A 172 8.19 -6.44 -19.44
N SER A 173 7.99 -6.17 -20.72
CA SER A 173 8.59 -4.99 -21.34
C SER A 173 8.02 -3.72 -20.68
N GLN A 174 8.82 -2.65 -20.64
CA GLN A 174 8.32 -1.39 -20.11
C GLN A 174 7.13 -0.86 -20.92
N GLU A 175 7.10 -1.10 -22.23
CA GLU A 175 5.97 -0.73 -23.10
C GLU A 175 4.68 -1.41 -22.65
N ASP A 176 4.71 -2.73 -22.45
CA ASP A 176 3.55 -3.50 -21.98
C ASP A 176 3.09 -3.04 -20.59
N ILE A 177 4.03 -2.81 -19.68
CA ILE A 177 3.75 -2.29 -18.33
C ILE A 177 3.00 -0.95 -18.40
N HIS A 178 3.47 -0.01 -19.22
CA HIS A 178 2.82 1.28 -19.38
C HIS A 178 1.44 1.17 -20.04
N GLY A 179 1.30 0.31 -21.05
CA GLY A 179 0.01 0.04 -21.70
C GLY A 179 -1.02 -0.51 -20.71
N MET A 180 -0.64 -1.55 -19.97
CA MET A 180 -1.47 -2.18 -18.94
C MET A 180 -1.85 -1.22 -17.81
N ARG A 181 -0.89 -0.43 -17.30
CA ARG A 181 -1.17 0.57 -16.26
C ARG A 181 -2.12 1.65 -16.75
N SER A 182 -1.93 2.14 -17.97
CA SER A 182 -2.81 3.13 -18.60
C SER A 182 -4.24 2.59 -18.71
N TYR A 183 -4.41 1.35 -19.17
CA TYR A 183 -5.70 0.69 -19.26
C TYR A 183 -6.37 0.56 -17.88
N TYR A 184 -5.62 0.13 -16.86
CA TYR A 184 -6.13 0.04 -15.48
C TYR A 184 -6.65 1.38 -14.94
N LEU A 185 -5.93 2.47 -15.19
CA LEU A 185 -6.31 3.80 -14.72
C LEU A 185 -7.51 4.40 -15.48
N GLN A 186 -7.68 4.06 -16.76
CA GLN A 186 -8.74 4.59 -17.62
C GLN A 186 -10.08 3.86 -17.49
N GLY A 187 -10.13 2.72 -16.78
CA GLY A 187 -11.35 1.97 -16.52
C GLY A 187 -11.21 0.51 -16.88
N TYR A 188 -10.55 -0.25 -16.00
CA TYR A 188 -10.59 -1.72 -16.03
C TYR A 188 -11.83 -2.22 -15.28
N GLY A 189 -12.76 -2.86 -16.00
CA GLY A 189 -13.99 -3.44 -15.45
C GLY A 189 -15.18 -3.20 -16.39
N GLN A 190 -16.18 -4.08 -16.38
CA GLN A 190 -17.41 -3.85 -17.15
C GLN A 190 -18.03 -2.54 -16.67
N ASP A 191 -18.31 -1.61 -17.61
CA ASP A 191 -19.30 -0.57 -17.39
C ASP A 191 -20.53 -1.25 -16.80
N GLN A 192 -21.03 -0.78 -15.67
CA GLN A 192 -22.36 -1.17 -15.23
C GLN A 192 -23.30 -0.70 -16.34
N ASP A 193 -23.72 -1.67 -17.17
CA ASP A 193 -24.77 -1.52 -18.15
C ASP A 193 -26.01 -1.09 -17.36
N ASN A 194 -26.19 0.23 -17.26
CA ASN A 194 -27.41 0.84 -16.75
C ASN A 194 -28.50 0.38 -17.71
N GLY A 195 -29.15 -0.71 -17.34
CA GLY A 195 -30.31 -1.25 -18.02
C GLY A 195 -31.23 -0.09 -18.38
N GLN A 196 -31.27 0.22 -19.67
CA GLN A 196 -32.33 1.05 -20.22
C GLN A 196 -33.56 0.17 -20.24
N ASP A 197 -34.51 0.55 -19.39
CA ASP A 197 -35.90 0.14 -19.45
C ASP A 197 -36.40 0.08 -20.90
N GLY A 198 -36.94 -1.07 -21.28
CA GLY A 198 -37.79 -1.29 -22.45
C GLY A 198 -39.06 -2.00 -22.03
#